data_AF-A0A520IP06-F1
#
_entry.id   AF-A0A520IP06-F1
#
_cell.length_a   1.000
_cell.length_b   1.000
_cell.length_c   1.000
_cell.angle_alpha   90.00
_cell.angle_beta   90.00
_cell.angle_gamma   90.00
#
_symmetry.space_group_name_H-M   'P 1'
#
loop_
_entity.id
_entity.type
_entity.pdbx_description
1 polymer ?
#
loop_
_entity_poly.entity_id
_entity_poly.type
_entity_poly.pdbx_seq_one_letter_code
_entity_poly.pdbx_strand_id
1 'polypeptide(L)' 'AQVNGRNAIEWPERLALDIWYVDHHNLSLDFKILWTTVVKVVRRDGISAPGEATMSEFMGEGRK' A
#
# COMPACT_ATOMS: atom_id res chain seq x y z
N ALA A 1 -1.43 -1.11 -2.71
CA ALA A 1 -0.44 -0.39 -1.87
C ALA A 1 -1.02 0.45 -0.72
N GLN A 2 -1.94 1.42 -0.91
CA GLN A 2 -2.36 2.32 0.20
C GLN A 2 -3.38 1.75 1.20
N VAL A 3 -4.07 0.66 0.84
CA VAL A 3 -5.28 0.22 1.53
C VAL A 3 -5.07 -0.98 2.47
N ASN A 4 -4.04 -1.79 2.25
CA ASN A 4 -3.82 -3.06 2.97
C ASN A 4 -2.81 -2.99 4.13
N GLY A 5 -2.64 -1.81 4.74
CA GLY A 5 -1.70 -1.61 5.86
C GLY A 5 -0.36 -1.09 5.35
N ARG A 6 -0.15 0.23 5.54
CA ARG A 6 1.00 0.96 4.99
C ARG A 6 2.37 0.48 5.55
N ASN A 7 2.39 -0.24 6.67
CA ASN A 7 3.63 -0.55 7.41
C ASN A 7 3.82 -2.05 7.72
N ALA A 8 2.97 -2.95 7.19
CA ALA A 8 2.98 -4.37 7.55
C ALA A 8 3.23 -5.32 6.36
N ILE A 9 3.51 -4.77 5.18
CA ILE A 9 3.68 -5.56 3.94
C ILE A 9 5.16 -5.54 3.57
N GLU A 10 5.75 -6.72 3.37
CA GLU A 10 7.13 -6.85 2.92
C GLU A 10 7.28 -6.40 1.46
N TRP A 11 8.50 -5.99 1.06
CA TRP A 11 8.78 -5.48 -0.28
C TRP A 11 8.28 -6.36 -1.45
N PRO A 12 8.45 -7.69 -1.43
CA PRO A 12 7.98 -8.57 -2.50
C PRO A 12 6.45 -8.56 -2.65
N GLU A 13 5.73 -8.53 -1.53
CA GLU A 13 4.26 -8.49 -1.53
C GLU A 13 3.73 -7.17 -2.07
N ARG A 14 4.41 -6.06 -1.76
CA ARG A 14 4.06 -4.74 -2.32
C ARG A 14 4.21 -4.71 -3.83
N LEU A 15 5.33 -5.25 -4.34
CA LEU A 15 5.58 -5.36 -5.77
C LEU A 15 4.56 -6.26 -6.45
N ALA A 16 4.19 -7.39 -5.85
CA ALA A 16 3.14 -8.27 -6.37
C ALA A 16 1.78 -7.56 -6.45
N LEU A 17 1.43 -6.75 -5.45
CA LEU A 17 0.22 -5.93 -5.47
C LEU A 17 0.25 -4.84 -6.55
N ASP A 18 1.41 -4.25 -6.82
CA ASP A 18 1.58 -3.24 -7.87
C ASP A 18 1.42 -3.88 -9.27
N ILE A 19 1.99 -5.07 -9.49
CA ILE A 19 1.78 -5.85 -10.74
C ILE A 19 0.31 -6.22 -10.90
N TRP A 20 -0.30 -6.76 -9.84
CA TRP A 20 -1.72 -7.13 -9.87
C TRP A 20 -2.61 -5.94 -10.22
N TYR A 21 -2.32 -4.75 -9.68
CA TYR A 21 -3.05 -3.53 -10.00
C TYR A 21 -2.93 -3.19 -11.49
N VAL A 22 -1.73 -3.25 -12.07
CA VAL A 22 -1.52 -3.00 -13.50
C VAL A 22 -2.32 -3.98 -14.35
N ASP A 23 -2.36 -5.26 -13.98
CA ASP A 23 -3.11 -6.28 -14.73
C ASP A 23 -4.63 -6.12 -14.63
N HIS A 24 -5.14 -5.52 -13.55
CA HIS A 24 -6.59 -5.45 -13.25
C HIS A 24 -7.14 -4.02 -13.24
N HIS A 25 -6.36 -3.03 -13.70
CA HIS A 25 -6.74 -1.63 -13.63
C HIS A 25 -8.03 -1.35 -14.42
N ASN A 26 -8.98 -0.68 -13.78
CA ASN A 26 -10.20 -0.20 -14.41
C ASN A 26 -10.78 0.97 -13.58
N LEU A 27 -11.64 1.78 -14.20
CA LEU A 27 -12.18 2.98 -13.56
C LEU A 27 -12.94 2.69 -12.25
N SER A 28 -13.57 1.53 -12.12
CA SER A 28 -14.29 1.14 -10.91
C SER A 28 -13.35 0.83 -9.74
N LEU A 29 -12.20 0.21 -10.05
CA LEU A 29 -11.14 -0.07 -9.10
C LEU A 29 -10.53 1.24 -8.59
N ASP A 30 -10.27 2.19 -9.48
CA ASP A 30 -9.72 3.50 -9.11
C ASP A 30 -10.68 4.27 -8.20
N PHE A 31 -11.97 4.26 -8.53
CA PHE A 31 -12.98 4.90 -7.68
C PHE A 31 -13.04 4.25 -6.29
N LYS A 32 -12.94 2.92 -6.22
CA LYS A 32 -12.89 2.18 -4.94
C LYS A 32 -11.64 2.54 -4.13
N ILE A 33 -10.48 2.66 -4.76
CA ILE A 33 -9.23 3.08 -4.11
C ILE A 33 -9.39 4.50 -3.56
N LEU A 34 -9.88 5.44 -4.37
CA LEU A 34 -10.11 6.83 -3.96
C LEU A 34 -11.10 6.93 -2.79
N TRP A 35 -12.24 6.24 -2.87
CA TRP A 35 -13.22 6.21 -1.80
C TRP A 35 -12.63 5.69 -0.49
N THR A 36 -11.86 4.61 -0.56
CA THR A 36 -11.25 4.03 0.64
C THR A 36 -10.21 4.96 1.24
N THR A 37 -9.44 5.67 0.41
CA THR A 37 -8.50 6.71 0.86
C THR A 37 -9.23 7.85 1.56
N VAL A 38 -10.34 8.35 1.00
CA VAL A 38 -11.17 9.41 1.62
C VAL A 38 -11.70 8.96 2.98
N VAL A 39 -12.26 7.75 3.06
CA VAL A 39 -12.78 7.19 4.32
C VAL A 39 -11.68 7.08 5.38
N LYS A 40 -10.49 6.61 5.01
CA LYS A 40 -9.35 6.51 5.95
C LYS A 40 -8.89 7.87 6.46
N VAL A 41 -8.81 8.88 5.59
CA VAL A 41 -8.45 10.25 5.96
C VAL A 41 -9.48 10.85 6.92
N VAL A 42 -10.76 10.70 6.61
CA VAL A 42 -11.86 11.23 7.45
C VAL A 42 -11.91 10.52 8.81
N ARG A 43 -11.71 9.20 8.84
CA ARG A 43 -11.69 8.41 10.08
C ARG A 43 -10.38 8.52 10.87
N ARG A 44 -9.36 9.19 10.30
CA ARG A 44 -7.98 9.24 10.83
C ARG A 44 -7.40 7.85 11.15
N ASP A 45 -7.89 6.84 10.46
CA ASP A 45 -7.59 5.44 10.76
C ASP A 45 -6.26 5.06 10.10
N GLY A 46 -5.28 4.62 10.89
CA GLY A 46 -3.95 4.24 10.41
C GLY A 46 -2.96 5.38 10.14
N ILE A 47 -3.16 6.58 10.72
CA ILE A 47 -2.24 7.72 10.60
C ILE A 47 -1.12 7.68 11.67
N SER A 48 -1.28 6.87 12.72
CA SER A 48 -0.24 6.69 13.76
C SER A 48 0.16 5.23 13.87
N ALA A 49 1.25 4.86 13.20
CA ALA A 49 2.05 3.72 13.64
C ALA A 49 3.05 4.23 14.70
N PRO A 50 3.00 3.76 15.94
CA PRO A 50 4.02 4.08 16.92
C PRO A 50 5.30 3.33 16.55
N GLY A 51 6.37 4.05 16.19
CA GLY A 51 7.73 3.49 16.11
C GLY A 51 8.46 3.63 14.77
N GLU A 52 7.76 3.67 13.64
CA GLU A 52 8.38 4.00 12.32
C GLU A 52 7.43 4.87 11.49
N ALA A 53 7.94 6.03 11.06
CA ALA A 53 7.18 7.01 10.27
C ALA A 53 6.94 6.56 8.82
N THR A 54 7.71 5.57 8.34
CA THR A 54 7.80 5.17 6.94
C THR A 54 8.20 3.70 6.83
N MET A 55 7.88 3.06 5.70
CA MET A 55 8.42 1.74 5.34
C MET A 55 9.95 1.71 5.37
N SER A 56 10.51 0.55 5.72
CA SER A 56 11.94 0.24 5.64
C SER A 56 12.44 0.33 4.19
N GLU A 57 13.68 0.79 4.00
CA GLU A 57 14.29 0.94 2.67
C GLU A 57 14.36 -0.39 1.91
N PHE A 58 14.18 -0.36 0.58
CA PHE A 58 14.35 -1.55 -0.26
C PHE A 58 15.83 -1.87 -0.42
N MET A 59 16.28 -2.98 0.17
CA MET A 59 17.68 -3.41 0.05
C MET A 59 17.96 -4.33 -1.15
N GLY A 60 16.94 -4.59 -1.99
CA GLY A 60 17.04 -5.57 -3.08
C GLY A 60 17.04 -7.01 -2.59
N GLU A 61 16.63 -7.94 -3.44
CA GLU A 61 16.98 -9.35 -3.23
C GLU A 61 18.46 -9.50 -3.56
N GLY A 62 19.28 -9.81 -2.56
CA GLY A 62 20.71 -10.03 -2.74
C GLY A 62 20.94 -11.01 -3.88
N ARG A 63 21.52 -10.52 -4.98
CA ARG A 63 21.94 -11.33 -6.13
C ARG A 63 22.76 -12.50 -5.60
N LYS A 64 22.23 -13.71 -5.73
CA LYS A 64 23.04 -14.92 -5.81
C LYS A 64 23.02 -15.41 -7.24
#